data_AF-X2CV08-F1
#
_entry.id   AF-X2CV08-F1
#
_cell.length_a   1.000
_cell.length_b   1.000
_cell.length_c   1.000
_cell.angle_alpha   90.00
_cell.angle_beta   90.00
_cell.angle_gamma   90.00
#
_symmetry.space_group_name_H-M   'P 1'
#
loop_
_entity.id
_entity.type
_entity.pdbx_description
1 polymer ?
#
loop_
_entity_poly.entity_id
_entity_poly.type
_entity_poly.pdbx_seq_one_letter_code
_entity_poly.pdbx_strand_id
1 'polypeptide(L)'
;MGIAGEPAQREVLLPFVGIQAKVRTSGMVFPPNLSERSWERIGFGLRELTNSSAWWLADWLIFGETTYGLRRYREAIDRTGLDYQTLRNYAWVARRFEHHRRRDSLSFAHHAEVTRLSPAEQDYWLREAEQRKWSRNELRRVVRAGLAEQGHHGEPPANGGNRPRQARRPAESTAADRRRRQVTTLTIELDAGQLEHYSKVAAAHGLSVDKWVTRVLDAAERRTA
;
A
#
# COMPACT_ATOMS: atom_id res chain seq x y z
N MET A 1 -19.29 -6.44 51.09
CA MET A 1 -19.38 -7.57 50.14
C MET A 1 -19.58 -6.97 48.76
N GLY A 2 -18.48 -6.67 48.06
CA GLY A 2 -18.50 -5.94 46.79
C GLY A 2 -18.79 -6.91 45.64
N ILE A 3 -19.96 -6.76 45.03
CA ILE A 3 -20.31 -7.41 43.77
C ILE A 3 -19.45 -6.76 42.69
N ALA A 4 -18.32 -7.40 42.38
CA ALA A 4 -17.53 -7.07 41.21
C ALA A 4 -18.41 -7.35 39.97
N GLY A 5 -18.88 -6.27 39.34
CA GLY A 5 -19.58 -6.35 38.06
C GLY A 5 -18.64 -6.99 37.04
N GLU A 6 -19.01 -8.18 36.59
CA GLU A 6 -18.36 -8.84 35.47
C GLU A 6 -18.42 -7.87 34.27
N PRO A 7 -17.27 -7.52 33.64
CA PRO A 7 -17.29 -6.57 32.54
C PRO A 7 -18.18 -7.14 31.44
N ALA A 8 -19.24 -6.41 31.08
CA ALA A 8 -20.17 -6.79 30.03
C ALA A 8 -19.38 -7.11 28.76
N GLN A 9 -19.18 -8.40 28.50
CA GLN A 9 -18.51 -8.89 27.31
C GLN A 9 -19.40 -8.47 26.14
N ARG A 10 -18.97 -7.47 25.36
CA ARG A 10 -19.66 -7.10 24.13
C ARG A 10 -19.52 -8.27 23.16
N GLU A 11 -20.57 -9.09 23.08
CA GLU A 11 -20.65 -10.13 22.07
C GLU A 11 -20.73 -9.47 20.70
N VAL A 12 -19.68 -9.67 19.89
CA VAL A 12 -19.68 -9.24 18.49
C VAL A 12 -20.34 -10.34 17.69
N LEU A 13 -21.57 -10.09 17.20
CA LEU A 13 -22.25 -11.01 16.31
C LEU A 13 -21.65 -10.91 14.91
N LEU A 14 -20.79 -11.86 14.57
CA LEU A 14 -20.32 -12.06 13.20
C LEU A 14 -21.29 -13.01 12.48
N PRO A 15 -21.98 -12.58 11.41
CA PRO A 15 -23.02 -13.38 10.75
C PRO A 15 -22.56 -14.77 10.32
N PHE A 16 -21.29 -14.91 9.95
CA PHE A 16 -20.68 -16.17 9.51
C PHE A 16 -20.22 -17.08 10.66
N VAL A 17 -20.10 -16.56 11.88
CA VAL A 17 -19.78 -17.34 13.08
C VAL A 17 -21.06 -17.88 13.74
N GLY A 18 -22.14 -17.09 13.71
CA GLY A 18 -23.42 -17.47 14.31
C GLY A 18 -23.30 -17.88 15.78
N ILE A 19 -24.14 -18.83 16.23
CA ILE A 19 -24.09 -19.41 17.58
C ILE A 19 -22.99 -20.48 17.76
N GLN A 20 -22.15 -20.71 16.73
CA GLN A 20 -21.25 -21.86 16.67
C GLN A 20 -19.91 -21.63 17.37
N ALA A 21 -19.56 -20.38 17.65
CA ALA A 21 -18.42 -20.02 18.49
C ALA A 21 -18.70 -18.71 19.24
N LYS A 22 -18.10 -18.55 20.42
CA LYS A 22 -18.22 -17.32 21.21
C LYS A 22 -17.11 -16.36 20.81
N VAL A 23 -17.46 -15.22 20.23
CA VAL A 23 -16.51 -14.18 19.80
C VAL A 23 -16.27 -13.19 20.95
N ARG A 24 -15.01 -12.95 21.27
CA ARG A 24 -14.55 -11.94 22.24
C ARG A 24 -13.56 -11.00 21.55
N THR A 25 -13.35 -9.81 22.12
CA THR A 25 -12.36 -8.85 21.59
C THR A 25 -10.95 -9.45 21.54
N SER A 26 -10.59 -10.31 22.50
CA SER A 26 -9.28 -10.94 22.59
C SER A 26 -9.16 -12.29 21.85
N GLY A 27 -10.23 -12.82 21.28
CA GLY A 27 -10.19 -14.12 20.59
C GLY A 27 -11.54 -14.81 20.43
N MET A 28 -11.53 -16.03 19.91
CA MET A 28 -12.72 -16.85 19.68
C MET A 28 -12.63 -18.14 20.48
N VAL A 29 -13.71 -18.52 21.16
CA VAL A 29 -13.82 -19.78 21.90
C VAL A 29 -14.71 -20.75 21.12
N PHE A 30 -14.15 -21.90 20.75
CA PHE A 30 -14.85 -22.96 20.02
C PHE A 30 -15.40 -24.02 20.98
N PRO A 31 -16.61 -24.54 20.75
CA PRO A 31 -17.15 -25.65 21.55
C PRO A 31 -16.39 -26.95 21.24
N PRO A 32 -16.27 -27.87 22.22
CA PRO A 32 -15.47 -29.09 22.06
C PRO A 32 -16.03 -30.06 21.00
N ASN A 33 -17.30 -29.94 20.64
CA ASN A 33 -18.00 -30.75 19.64
C ASN A 33 -18.28 -30.00 18.33
N LEU A 34 -17.49 -28.97 18.02
CA LEU A 34 -17.60 -28.27 16.74
C LEU A 34 -17.29 -29.22 15.58
N SER A 35 -18.18 -29.30 14.59
CA SER A 35 -17.92 -30.07 13.38
C SER A 35 -16.89 -29.40 12.48
N GLU A 36 -16.09 -30.20 11.78
CA GLU A 36 -15.10 -29.75 10.80
C GLU A 36 -15.71 -28.79 9.77
N ARG A 37 -16.85 -29.16 9.18
CA ARG A 37 -17.58 -28.30 8.23
C ARG A 37 -17.94 -26.92 8.81
N SER A 38 -18.24 -26.83 10.11
CA SER A 38 -18.52 -25.54 10.75
C SER A 38 -17.23 -24.76 11.03
N TRP A 39 -16.16 -25.44 11.42
CA TRP A 39 -14.85 -24.84 11.55
C TRP A 39 -14.35 -24.25 10.22
N GLU A 40 -14.47 -25.00 9.11
CA GLU A 40 -14.12 -24.53 7.76
C GLU A 40 -14.93 -23.29 7.34
N ARG A 41 -16.24 -23.30 7.60
CA ARG A 41 -17.12 -22.15 7.29
C ARG A 41 -16.70 -20.90 8.05
N ILE A 42 -16.36 -21.04 9.34
CA ILE A 42 -15.83 -19.94 10.15
C ILE A 42 -14.52 -19.44 9.54
N GLY A 43 -13.60 -20.35 9.18
CA GLY A 43 -12.34 -20.01 8.52
C GLY A 43 -12.53 -19.24 7.21
N PHE A 44 -13.46 -19.68 6.36
CA PHE A 44 -13.83 -18.97 5.14
C PHE A 44 -14.35 -17.56 5.44
N GLY A 45 -15.27 -17.42 6.39
CA GLY A 45 -15.79 -16.11 6.78
C GLY A 45 -14.72 -15.17 7.36
N LEU A 46 -13.78 -15.69 8.16
CA LEU A 46 -12.63 -14.93 8.65
C LEU A 46 -11.73 -14.46 7.50
N ARG A 47 -11.48 -15.31 6.50
CA ARG A 47 -10.72 -14.95 5.30
C ARG A 47 -11.40 -13.82 4.53
N GLU A 48 -12.70 -13.92 4.30
CA GLU A 48 -13.45 -12.88 3.59
C GLU A 48 -13.48 -11.56 4.38
N LEU A 49 -13.71 -11.63 5.70
CA LEU A 49 -13.68 -10.48 6.58
C LEU A 49 -12.31 -9.78 6.55
N THR A 50 -11.23 -10.54 6.73
CA THR A 50 -9.87 -9.99 6.76
C THR A 50 -9.47 -9.40 5.42
N ASN A 51 -9.78 -10.07 4.30
CA ASN A 51 -9.49 -9.57 2.95
C ASN A 51 -10.30 -8.32 2.57
N SER A 52 -11.54 -8.23 3.05
CA SER A 52 -12.47 -7.14 2.68
C SER A 52 -12.37 -5.93 3.60
N SER A 53 -11.95 -6.12 4.86
CA SER A 53 -11.91 -5.05 5.87
C SER A 53 -11.14 -3.81 5.43
N ALA A 54 -10.01 -3.98 4.74
CA ALA A 54 -9.23 -2.87 4.22
C ALA A 54 -9.97 -2.07 3.13
N TRP A 55 -10.74 -2.75 2.26
CA TRP A 55 -11.60 -2.08 1.28
C TRP A 55 -12.68 -1.27 1.98
N TRP A 56 -13.41 -1.88 2.92
CA TRP A 56 -14.49 -1.20 3.62
C TRP A 56 -14.01 0.00 4.43
N LEU A 57 -12.86 -0.11 5.10
CA LEU A 57 -12.24 1.00 5.81
C LEU A 57 -11.84 2.13 4.86
N ALA A 58 -11.30 1.80 3.69
CA ALA A 58 -10.95 2.77 2.67
C ALA A 58 -12.20 3.50 2.13
N ASP A 59 -13.25 2.74 1.79
CA ASP A 59 -14.50 3.27 1.25
C ASP A 59 -15.23 4.13 2.27
N TRP A 60 -15.31 3.67 3.52
CA TRP A 60 -15.87 4.42 4.64
C TRP A 60 -15.13 5.74 4.86
N LEU A 61 -13.79 5.73 4.81
CA LEU A 61 -12.98 6.94 4.94
C LEU A 61 -13.17 7.90 3.76
N ILE A 62 -13.17 7.40 2.52
CA ILE A 62 -13.37 8.20 1.30
C ILE A 62 -14.76 8.83 1.28
N PHE A 63 -15.79 8.05 1.61
CA PHE A 63 -17.16 8.54 1.74
C PHE A 63 -17.22 9.63 2.80
N GLY A 64 -16.67 9.36 3.99
CA GLY A 64 -16.66 10.32 5.07
C GLY A 64 -16.00 11.64 4.68
N GLU A 65 -14.82 11.57 4.03
CA GLU A 65 -14.08 12.77 3.56
C GLU A 65 -14.89 13.58 2.55
N THR A 66 -15.51 12.89 1.58
CA THR A 66 -16.33 13.53 0.54
C THR A 66 -17.60 14.18 1.10
N THR A 67 -18.26 13.51 2.06
CA THR A 67 -19.57 13.95 2.59
C THR A 67 -19.44 14.94 3.75
N TYR A 68 -18.42 14.79 4.60
CA TYR A 68 -18.31 15.52 5.87
C TYR A 68 -17.00 16.33 6.01
N GLY A 69 -16.15 16.38 4.98
CA GLY A 69 -14.99 17.27 4.89
C GLY A 69 -13.69 16.80 5.58
N LEU A 70 -12.70 17.70 5.70
CA LEU A 70 -11.29 17.36 5.97
C LEU A 70 -10.98 16.75 7.36
N ARG A 71 -11.87 16.84 8.35
CA ARG A 71 -11.60 16.35 9.73
C ARG A 71 -11.68 14.82 9.89
N ARG A 72 -11.99 14.09 8.82
CA ARG A 72 -12.33 12.65 8.89
C ARG A 72 -11.15 11.74 9.18
N TYR A 73 -9.93 12.12 8.79
CA TYR A 73 -8.75 11.32 9.14
C TYR A 73 -8.52 11.27 10.66
N ARG A 74 -8.73 12.38 11.37
CA ARG A 74 -8.60 12.39 12.85
C ARG A 74 -9.64 11.47 13.49
N GLU A 75 -10.90 11.60 13.08
CA GLU A 75 -11.97 10.75 13.60
C GLU A 75 -11.82 9.28 13.20
N ALA A 76 -11.27 9.00 12.02
CA ALA A 76 -10.96 7.65 11.59
C ALA A 76 -9.87 7.02 12.45
N ILE A 77 -8.82 7.76 12.79
CA ILE A 77 -7.78 7.31 13.74
C ILE A 77 -8.43 7.01 15.10
N ASP A 78 -9.22 7.95 15.63
CA ASP A 78 -9.86 7.79 16.95
C ASP A 78 -10.81 6.58 17.01
N ARG A 79 -11.53 6.29 15.91
CA ARG A 79 -12.52 5.20 15.85
C ARG A 79 -11.93 3.84 15.52
N THR A 80 -10.85 3.78 14.76
CA THR A 80 -10.28 2.52 14.25
C THR A 80 -9.01 2.10 14.97
N GLY A 81 -8.32 3.05 15.63
CA GLY A 81 -7.00 2.83 16.21
C GLY A 81 -5.88 2.67 15.16
N LEU A 82 -6.18 2.81 13.86
CA LEU A 82 -5.19 2.76 12.79
C LEU A 82 -4.45 4.08 12.67
N ASP A 83 -3.16 4.01 12.35
CA ASP A 83 -2.36 5.20 12.13
C ASP A 83 -2.75 5.93 10.83
N TYR A 84 -2.39 7.21 10.76
CA TYR A 84 -2.70 8.07 9.60
C TYR A 84 -2.16 7.51 8.28
N GLN A 85 -0.94 6.98 8.27
CA GLN A 85 -0.29 6.49 7.05
C GLN A 85 -0.97 5.23 6.53
N THR A 86 -1.41 4.34 7.42
CA THR A 86 -2.20 3.15 7.05
C THR A 86 -3.52 3.56 6.41
N LEU A 87 -4.27 4.46 7.05
CA LEU A 87 -5.54 4.97 6.51
C LEU A 87 -5.36 5.68 5.16
N ARG A 88 -4.31 6.50 5.04
CA ARG A 88 -3.97 7.18 3.79
C ARG A 88 -3.61 6.19 2.69
N ASN A 89 -2.87 5.12 3.00
CA ASN A 89 -2.56 4.07 2.04
C ASN A 89 -3.84 3.35 1.59
N TYR A 90 -4.74 3.03 2.52
CA TYR A 90 -6.02 2.42 2.21
C TYR A 90 -6.85 3.26 1.24
N ALA A 91 -7.05 4.54 1.57
CA ALA A 91 -7.76 5.47 0.71
C ALA A 91 -7.07 5.65 -0.66
N TRP A 92 -5.74 5.66 -0.72
CA TRP A 92 -5.00 5.80 -1.97
C TRP A 92 -5.23 4.61 -2.92
N VAL A 93 -5.18 3.38 -2.41
CA VAL A 93 -5.48 2.17 -3.20
C VAL A 93 -6.94 2.20 -3.66
N ALA A 94 -7.89 2.48 -2.76
CA ALA A 94 -9.31 2.50 -3.10
C ALA A 94 -9.70 3.56 -4.14
N ARG A 95 -9.03 4.72 -4.15
CA ARG A 95 -9.20 5.72 -5.21
C ARG A 95 -8.64 5.28 -6.55
N ARG A 96 -7.62 4.41 -6.57
CA ARG A 96 -7.01 3.89 -7.80
C ARG A 96 -7.81 2.72 -8.39
N PHE A 97 -8.51 1.97 -7.54
CA PHE A 97 -9.36 0.85 -7.92
C PHE A 97 -10.80 1.13 -7.52
N GLU A 98 -11.53 1.83 -8.39
CA GLU A 98 -12.98 1.95 -8.28
C GLU A 98 -13.64 0.57 -8.23
N HIS A 99 -14.85 0.49 -7.66
CA HIS A 99 -15.54 -0.77 -7.36
C HIS A 99 -15.53 -1.78 -8.53
N HIS A 100 -15.76 -1.33 -9.77
CA HIS A 100 -15.78 -2.19 -10.95
C HIS A 100 -14.40 -2.72 -11.39
N ARG A 101 -13.31 -2.11 -10.92
CA ARG A 101 -11.93 -2.55 -11.20
C ARG A 101 -11.37 -3.48 -10.11
N ARG A 102 -12.08 -3.63 -8.99
CA ARG A 102 -11.68 -4.53 -7.91
C ARG A 102 -12.00 -5.96 -8.32
N ARG A 103 -11.06 -6.87 -8.09
CA ARG A 103 -11.26 -8.30 -8.37
C ARG A 103 -11.49 -9.04 -7.07
N ASP A 104 -12.69 -9.58 -6.88
CA ASP A 104 -13.09 -10.28 -5.64
C ASP A 104 -12.22 -11.51 -5.34
N SER A 105 -11.63 -12.10 -6.38
CA SER A 105 -10.68 -13.22 -6.27
C SER A 105 -9.31 -12.82 -5.69
N LEU A 106 -9.00 -11.51 -5.63
CA LEU A 106 -7.73 -10.97 -5.19
C LEU A 106 -7.90 -10.07 -3.96
N SER A 107 -7.04 -10.26 -2.97
CA SER A 107 -7.09 -9.42 -1.77
C SER A 107 -6.67 -7.96 -2.04
N PHE A 108 -7.06 -7.06 -1.13
CA PHE A 108 -6.60 -5.66 -1.11
C PHE A 108 -5.09 -5.53 -1.29
N ALA A 109 -4.32 -6.44 -0.68
CA ALA A 109 -2.87 -6.43 -0.76
C ALA A 109 -2.33 -6.67 -2.18
N HIS A 110 -3.00 -7.45 -3.02
CA HIS A 110 -2.60 -7.60 -4.44
C HIS A 110 -2.71 -6.28 -5.19
N HIS A 111 -3.84 -5.58 -4.99
CA HIS A 111 -4.09 -4.28 -5.57
C HIS A 111 -3.06 -3.24 -5.08
N ALA A 112 -2.70 -3.29 -3.80
CA ALA A 112 -1.66 -2.44 -3.22
C ALA A 112 -0.29 -2.59 -3.90
N GLU A 113 0.11 -3.80 -4.33
CA GLU A 113 1.39 -4.02 -5.02
C GLU A 113 1.49 -3.29 -6.36
N VAL A 114 0.37 -3.22 -7.09
CA VAL A 114 0.32 -2.65 -8.44
C VAL A 114 -0.17 -1.20 -8.46
N THR A 115 -0.55 -0.62 -7.32
CA THR A 115 -1.20 0.70 -7.24
C THR A 115 -0.35 1.83 -7.86
N ARG A 116 0.98 1.69 -7.87
CA ARG A 116 1.90 2.68 -8.46
C ARG A 116 2.00 2.60 -9.99
N LEU A 117 1.54 1.52 -10.60
CA LEU A 117 1.63 1.30 -12.04
C LEU A 117 0.56 2.08 -12.80
N SER A 118 0.70 2.18 -14.12
CA SER A 118 -0.36 2.72 -14.98
C SER A 118 -1.62 1.84 -14.93
N PRO A 119 -2.82 2.37 -15.24
CA PRO A 119 -4.05 1.58 -15.22
C PRO A 119 -3.99 0.31 -16.09
N ALA A 120 -3.38 0.39 -17.28
CA ALA A 120 -3.22 -0.76 -18.16
C ALA A 120 -2.33 -1.86 -17.55
N GLU A 121 -1.21 -1.48 -16.94
CA GLU A 121 -0.31 -2.41 -16.26
C GLU A 121 -0.95 -3.01 -15.01
N GLN A 122 -1.71 -2.21 -14.25
CA GLN A 122 -2.49 -2.73 -13.11
C GLN A 122 -3.42 -3.86 -13.56
N ASP A 123 -4.22 -3.61 -14.60
CA ASP A 123 -5.19 -4.60 -15.09
C ASP A 123 -4.52 -5.84 -15.64
N TYR A 124 -3.37 -5.69 -16.31
CA TYR A 124 -2.54 -6.78 -16.79
C TYR A 124 -2.05 -7.66 -15.64
N TRP A 125 -1.36 -7.07 -14.66
CA TRP A 125 -0.75 -7.82 -13.56
C TRP A 125 -1.79 -8.46 -12.62
N LEU A 126 -2.93 -7.80 -12.40
CA LEU A 126 -4.02 -8.38 -11.63
C LEU A 126 -4.66 -9.56 -12.37
N ARG A 127 -4.83 -9.47 -13.70
CA ARG A 127 -5.32 -10.59 -14.50
C ARG A 127 -4.38 -11.79 -14.44
N GLU A 128 -3.07 -11.57 -14.59
CA GLU A 128 -2.08 -12.65 -14.48
C GLU A 128 -2.09 -13.28 -13.08
N ALA A 129 -2.19 -12.47 -12.02
CA ALA A 129 -2.28 -12.98 -10.66
C ALA A 129 -3.51 -13.87 -10.45
N GLU A 130 -4.67 -13.49 -10.99
CA GLU A 130 -5.91 -14.26 -10.90
C GLU A 130 -5.85 -15.58 -11.67
N GLN A 131 -5.29 -15.56 -12.89
CA GLN A 131 -5.16 -16.73 -13.75
C GLN A 131 -4.16 -17.74 -13.20
N ARG A 132 -3.00 -17.25 -12.73
CA ARG A 132 -1.92 -18.09 -12.22
C ARG A 132 -2.02 -18.36 -10.72
N LYS A 133 -3.07 -17.84 -10.06
CA LYS A 133 -3.31 -17.97 -8.61
C LYS A 133 -2.12 -17.53 -7.77
N TRP A 134 -1.46 -16.45 -8.19
CA TRP A 134 -0.34 -15.90 -7.45
C TRP A 134 -0.76 -15.37 -6.08
N SER A 135 0.05 -15.65 -5.08
CA SER A 135 0.04 -14.91 -3.83
C SER A 135 0.52 -13.47 -4.04
N ARG A 136 0.19 -12.59 -3.08
CA ARG A 136 0.67 -11.20 -3.09
C ARG A 136 2.20 -11.11 -3.15
N ASN A 137 2.92 -12.05 -2.54
CA ASN A 137 4.38 -12.07 -2.57
C ASN A 137 4.93 -12.45 -3.95
N GLU A 138 4.29 -13.40 -4.63
CA GLU A 138 4.66 -13.77 -5.99
C GLU A 138 4.38 -12.63 -6.96
N LEU A 139 3.20 -12.00 -6.87
CA LEU A 139 2.86 -10.81 -7.64
C LEU A 139 3.89 -9.69 -7.44
N ARG A 140 4.23 -9.39 -6.18
CA ARG A 140 5.28 -8.41 -5.85
C ARG A 140 6.62 -8.75 -6.52
N ARG A 141 7.02 -10.02 -6.50
CA ARG A 141 8.29 -10.48 -7.10
C ARG A 141 8.29 -10.28 -8.61
N VAL A 142 7.24 -10.73 -9.31
CA VAL A 142 7.17 -10.67 -10.78
C VAL A 142 6.99 -9.24 -11.30
N VAL A 143 6.21 -8.40 -10.61
CA VAL A 143 6.08 -6.97 -10.97
C VAL A 143 7.44 -6.27 -10.86
N ARG A 144 8.21 -6.54 -9.80
CA ARG A 144 9.55 -5.98 -9.64
C ARG A 144 10.52 -6.45 -10.72
N ALA A 145 10.44 -7.70 -11.13
CA ALA A 145 11.26 -8.25 -12.20
C ALA A 145 10.90 -7.60 -13.55
N GLY A 146 9.61 -7.54 -13.90
CA GLY A 146 9.16 -6.94 -15.16
C GLY A 146 9.51 -5.46 -15.30
N LEU A 147 9.42 -4.69 -14.20
CA LEU A 147 9.86 -3.29 -14.19
C LEU A 147 11.36 -3.12 -14.39
N ALA A 148 12.18 -4.06 -13.90
CA ALA A 148 13.62 -4.02 -14.10
C ALA A 148 13.98 -4.30 -15.57
N GLU A 149 13.28 -5.25 -16.22
CA GLU A 149 13.49 -5.57 -17.63
C GLU A 149 13.06 -4.44 -18.56
N GLN A 150 11.94 -3.76 -18.27
CA GLN A 150 11.49 -2.60 -19.04
C GLN A 150 12.44 -1.40 -18.95
N GLY A 151 13.09 -1.19 -17.80
CA GLY A 151 14.10 -0.14 -17.62
C GLY A 151 15.38 -0.35 -18.46
N HIS A 152 15.64 -1.57 -18.92
CA HIS A 152 16.81 -1.91 -19.74
C HIS A 152 16.55 -1.83 -21.26
N HIS A 153 15.28 -1.78 -21.71
CA HIS A 153 14.92 -1.77 -23.14
C HIS A 153 14.69 -0.37 -23.73
N GLY A 154 14.96 0.71 -22.98
CA GLY A 154 14.70 2.10 -23.37
C GLY A 154 15.87 2.87 -23.99
N GLU A 155 17.04 2.24 -24.22
CA GLU A 155 18.21 2.93 -24.80
C GLU A 155 18.35 2.59 -26.29
N PRO A 156 18.15 3.55 -27.23
CA PRO A 156 18.37 3.32 -28.66
C PRO A 156 19.88 3.37 -28.96
N PRO A 157 20.44 2.43 -29.75
CA PRO A 157 21.83 2.53 -30.17
C PRO A 157 21.98 3.62 -31.24
N ALA A 158 22.67 4.71 -30.89
CA ALA A 158 23.15 5.69 -31.85
C ALA A 158 24.25 5.06 -32.74
N ASN A 159 24.03 5.12 -34.04
CA ASN A 159 24.87 4.58 -35.10
C ASN A 159 26.14 5.43 -35.31
N GLY A 160 27.29 4.79 -35.56
CA GLY A 160 28.56 5.47 -35.84
C GLY A 160 29.77 4.56 -36.10
N GLY A 161 29.72 3.68 -37.11
CA GLY A 161 30.84 3.41 -38.04
C GLY A 161 32.12 2.64 -37.62
N ASN A 162 32.11 1.33 -37.89
CA ASN A 162 33.09 0.53 -38.68
C ASN A 162 34.54 0.20 -38.18
N ARG A 163 34.79 -1.06 -37.76
CA ARG A 163 35.50 -2.14 -38.53
C ARG A 163 35.69 -3.45 -37.72
N PRO A 164 35.95 -4.62 -38.37
CA PRO A 164 35.58 -5.95 -37.83
C PRO A 164 36.76 -6.87 -37.43
N ARG A 165 36.51 -7.84 -36.51
CA ARG A 165 36.68 -9.31 -36.70
C ARG A 165 36.56 -10.08 -35.36
N GLN A 166 35.59 -10.99 -35.31
CA GLN A 166 35.56 -12.41 -34.81
C GLN A 166 36.51 -12.84 -33.67
N ALA A 167 36.15 -13.68 -32.70
CA ALA A 167 34.96 -14.47 -32.38
C ALA A 167 35.11 -15.11 -30.97
N ARG A 168 33.98 -15.64 -30.46
CA ARG A 168 33.79 -16.66 -29.40
C ARG A 168 33.55 -16.20 -27.94
N ARG A 169 32.30 -16.43 -27.53
CA ARG A 169 31.72 -16.61 -26.18
C ARG A 169 32.15 -17.97 -25.55
N PRO A 170 31.74 -18.31 -24.29
CA PRO A 170 31.30 -17.47 -23.16
C PRO A 170 31.83 -17.93 -21.77
N ALA A 171 31.48 -17.11 -20.76
CA ALA A 171 31.27 -17.44 -19.34
C ALA A 171 32.50 -17.58 -18.43
N GLU A 172 32.66 -16.60 -17.53
CA GLU A 172 32.51 -16.84 -16.09
C GLU A 172 32.26 -15.52 -15.35
N SER A 173 31.23 -15.55 -14.52
CA SER A 173 30.83 -14.47 -13.63
C SER A 173 31.62 -14.62 -12.34
N THR A 174 32.22 -13.54 -11.84
CA THR A 174 32.11 -13.21 -10.41
C THR A 174 32.36 -11.72 -10.19
N ALA A 175 31.33 -11.09 -9.64
CA ALA A 175 31.37 -9.98 -8.69
C ALA A 175 32.04 -8.67 -9.14
N ALA A 176 31.21 -7.72 -9.60
CA ALA A 176 30.76 -6.62 -8.75
C ALA A 176 30.14 -5.52 -9.63
N ASP A 177 28.81 -5.44 -9.71
CA ASP A 177 28.20 -4.13 -9.96
C ASP A 177 26.86 -4.02 -9.22
N ARG A 178 26.98 -3.57 -7.97
CA ARG A 178 25.92 -2.77 -7.35
C ARG A 178 25.74 -1.55 -8.26
N ARG A 179 24.48 -1.14 -8.50
CA ARG A 179 23.95 0.26 -8.48
C ARG A 179 22.93 0.49 -9.62
N ARG A 180 21.88 1.31 -9.50
CA ARG A 180 21.45 2.24 -8.42
C ARG A 180 20.04 2.73 -8.71
N ARG A 181 19.14 2.67 -7.71
CA ARG A 181 18.16 3.76 -7.56
C ARG A 181 18.97 4.98 -7.18
N GLN A 182 19.02 5.98 -8.04
CA GLN A 182 19.68 7.23 -7.71
C GLN A 182 18.80 7.99 -6.72
N VAL A 183 19.09 7.78 -5.44
CA VAL A 183 18.65 8.67 -4.36
C VAL A 183 19.77 9.69 -4.23
N THR A 184 19.50 10.92 -4.67
CA THR A 184 20.43 12.04 -4.53
C THR A 184 20.01 12.86 -3.32
N THR A 185 20.86 12.90 -2.30
CA THR A 185 20.64 13.72 -1.11
C THR A 185 21.24 15.10 -1.35
N LEU A 186 20.39 16.11 -1.51
CA LEU A 186 20.81 17.50 -1.59
C LEU A 186 21.00 18.03 -0.17
N THR A 187 22.23 18.41 0.18
CA THR A 187 22.56 19.06 1.45
C THR A 187 22.76 20.55 1.16
N ILE A 188 21.96 21.39 1.81
CA ILE A 188 22.03 22.83 1.67
C ILE A 188 22.48 23.37 3.01
N GLU A 189 23.63 24.04 3.02
CA GLU A 189 24.09 24.76 4.21
C GLU A 189 23.37 26.10 4.26
N LEU A 190 22.65 26.31 5.36
CA LEU A 190 21.92 27.53 5.64
C LEU A 190 22.54 28.16 6.88
N ASP A 191 22.75 29.47 6.85
CA ASP A 191 23.10 30.17 8.07
C ASP A 191 21.90 30.18 9.05
N ALA A 192 22.17 30.51 10.31
CA ALA A 192 21.15 30.48 11.35
C ALA A 192 19.95 31.40 11.04
N GLY A 193 20.18 32.53 10.37
CA GLY A 193 19.13 33.48 9.99
C GLY A 193 18.27 32.97 8.82
N GLN A 194 18.89 32.32 7.84
CA GLN A 194 18.20 31.68 6.71
C GLN A 194 17.34 30.50 7.19
N LEU A 195 17.86 29.66 8.08
CA LEU A 195 17.12 28.53 8.62
C LEU A 195 15.92 28.98 9.46
N GLU A 196 16.08 30.02 10.28
CA GLU A 196 14.98 30.58 11.07
C GLU A 196 13.90 31.20 10.16
N HIS A 197 14.33 31.93 9.13
CA HIS A 197 13.43 32.50 8.14
C HIS A 197 12.61 31.41 7.42
N TYR A 198 13.26 30.37 6.89
CA TYR A 198 12.57 29.27 6.21
C TYR A 198 11.70 28.43 7.15
N SER A 199 12.12 28.26 8.40
CA SER A 199 11.30 27.61 9.43
C SER A 199 10.01 28.38 9.69
N LYS A 200 10.09 29.72 9.77
CA LYS A 200 8.94 30.58 10.01
C LYS A 200 7.97 30.59 8.82
N VAL A 201 8.49 30.63 7.60
CA VAL A 201 7.68 30.56 6.36
C VAL A 201 7.04 29.17 6.23
N ALA A 202 7.80 28.10 6.45
CA ALA A 202 7.25 26.74 6.44
C ALA A 202 6.14 26.57 7.49
N ALA A 203 6.35 27.10 8.70
CA ALA A 203 5.37 27.06 9.78
C ALA A 203 4.09 27.87 9.47
N ALA A 204 4.22 29.02 8.79
CA ALA A 204 3.06 29.80 8.32
C ALA A 204 2.19 29.02 7.32
N HIS A 205 2.77 28.03 6.64
CA HIS A 205 2.08 27.08 5.78
C HIS A 205 1.74 25.74 6.48
N GLY A 206 2.01 25.63 7.78
CA GLY A 206 1.76 24.42 8.57
C GLY A 206 2.67 23.24 8.21
N LEU A 207 3.85 23.50 7.63
CA LEU A 207 4.79 22.50 7.14
C LEU A 207 6.10 22.55 7.92
N SER A 208 6.80 21.41 7.97
CA SER A 208 8.21 21.36 8.34
C SER A 208 9.07 21.86 7.17
N VAL A 209 10.27 22.36 7.46
CA VAL A 209 11.17 22.95 6.45
C VAL A 209 11.47 21.98 5.31
N ASP A 210 11.71 20.70 5.61
CA ASP A 210 11.97 19.66 4.61
C ASP A 210 10.79 19.51 3.62
N LYS A 211 9.56 19.43 4.14
CA LYS A 211 8.34 19.31 3.31
C LYS A 211 8.04 20.58 2.53
N TRP A 212 8.35 21.74 3.11
CA TRP A 212 8.20 23.02 2.45
C TRP A 212 9.20 23.15 1.29
N VAL A 213 10.48 22.81 1.49
CA VAL A 213 11.51 22.83 0.45
C VAL A 213 11.15 21.88 -0.70
N THR A 214 10.70 20.65 -0.42
CA THR A 214 10.24 19.74 -1.49
C THR A 214 9.10 20.35 -2.30
N ARG A 215 8.12 20.99 -1.63
CA ARG A 215 7.00 21.65 -2.32
C ARG A 215 7.41 22.86 -3.15
N VAL A 216 8.39 23.63 -2.69
CA VAL A 216 8.91 24.78 -3.43
C VAL A 216 9.62 24.31 -4.70
N LEU A 217 10.43 23.26 -4.62
CA LEU A 217 11.09 22.66 -5.78
C LEU A 217 10.06 22.12 -6.80
N ASP A 218 9.04 21.40 -6.33
CA ASP A 218 7.94 20.89 -7.17
C ASP A 218 7.09 22.00 -7.82
N ALA A 219 7.05 23.19 -7.21
CA ALA A 219 6.32 24.34 -7.72
C ALA A 219 7.16 25.17 -8.72
N ALA A 220 8.48 25.22 -8.54
CA ALA A 220 9.42 25.86 -9.46
C ALA A 220 9.51 25.09 -10.80
N GLU A 221 9.49 23.75 -10.75
CA GLU A 221 9.46 22.89 -11.94
C GLU A 221 8.20 23.13 -12.80
N ARG A 222 7.05 23.35 -12.14
CA ARG A 222 5.78 23.65 -12.84
C ARG A 222 5.66 25.05 -13.42
N ARG A 223 6.59 25.95 -13.09
CA ARG A 223 6.64 27.32 -13.65
C ARG A 223 7.67 27.46 -14.78
N THR A 224 8.53 26.46 -14.96
CA THR A 224 9.56 26.43 -16.01
C THR A 224 9.19 25.52 -17.19
N ALA A 225 8.09 24.78 -17.08
CA ALA A 225 7.43 24.03 -18.16
C ALA A 225 6.21 24.78 -18.68
#